data_AF-W7YQ97-F1
#
_entry.id   AF-W7YQ97-F1
#
_cell.length_a   1.000
_cell.length_b   1.000
_cell.length_c   1.000
_cell.angle_alpha   90.00
_cell.angle_beta   90.00
_cell.angle_gamma   90.00
#
_symmetry.space_group_name_H-M   'P 1'
#
loop_
_entity.id
_entity.type
_entity.pdbx_description
1 polymer ?
#
loop_
_entity_poly.entity_id
_entity_poly.type
_entity_poly.pdbx_seq_one_letter_code
_entity_poly.pdbx_strand_id
1 'polypeptide(L)'
;MTRSLFVVSRILVGITFIFSGFVKAVDPTGSAIKFGDYLSAFGTESLMGLVMPAAFVVAALEFLTGLHLLLGIRIKTSSILALIFMTIFTPLTLFIAIKNPVTDCGCFGDALKLSNWETFFKNIILLLPTLFIFVKRKQFNEAIKNLNKLIITLFFTGAILGITYYSLQHLPIIDFRPYKIGNNINEGMQIPKVPSSQSTKLHLFWKKMENKNLLQLKIILIQILLGYSLAMTQK
;
A
#
# COMPACT_ATOMS: atom_id res chain seq x y z
N MET A 1 -21.66 14.15 22.76
CA MET A 1 -20.29 14.31 22.21
C MET A 1 -19.70 13.00 21.68
N THR A 2 -19.68 11.91 22.46
CA THR A 2 -19.10 10.60 22.06
C THR A 2 -19.74 9.97 20.82
N ARG A 3 -21.06 10.15 20.61
CA ARG A 3 -21.78 9.63 19.44
C ARG A 3 -21.37 10.29 18.13
N SER A 4 -21.27 11.61 18.10
CA SER A 4 -20.85 12.34 16.90
C SER A 4 -19.40 12.00 16.54
N LEU A 5 -18.51 11.95 17.54
CA LEU A 5 -17.12 11.54 17.32
C LEU A 5 -17.03 10.12 16.74
N PHE A 6 -17.84 9.19 17.25
CA PHE A 6 -17.86 7.81 16.73
C PHE A 6 -18.30 7.73 15.27
N VAL A 7 -19.32 8.50 14.90
CA VAL A 7 -19.80 8.58 13.51
C VAL A 7 -18.72 9.19 12.61
N VAL A 8 -18.10 10.30 13.02
CA VAL A 8 -17.03 10.95 12.25
C VAL A 8 -15.83 10.02 12.08
N SER A 9 -15.37 9.37 13.15
CA SER A 9 -14.28 8.38 13.08
C SER A 9 -14.62 7.26 12.10
N ARG A 10 -15.84 6.72 12.14
CA ARG A 10 -16.28 5.68 11.22
C ARG A 10 -16.31 6.13 9.78
N ILE A 11 -16.81 7.33 9.49
CA ILE A 11 -16.86 7.87 8.14
C ILE A 11 -15.43 8.06 7.62
N LEU A 12 -14.54 8.64 8.41
CA LEU A 12 -13.15 8.88 8.03
C LEU A 12 -12.39 7.57 7.73
N VAL A 13 -12.45 6.60 8.65
CA VAL A 13 -11.79 5.29 8.47
C VAL A 13 -12.47 4.53 7.33
N GLY A 14 -13.80 4.56 7.27
CA GLY A 14 -14.61 3.88 6.26
C GLY A 14 -14.29 4.33 4.84
N ILE A 15 -14.30 5.65 4.58
CA ILE A 15 -13.94 6.22 3.27
C ILE A 15 -12.52 5.85 2.89
N THR A 16 -11.58 5.93 3.83
CA THR A 16 -10.17 5.62 3.55
C THR A 16 -9.98 4.17 3.13
N PHE A 17 -10.64 3.24 3.82
CA PHE A 17 -10.61 1.81 3.52
C PHE A 17 -11.34 1.48 2.21
N ILE A 18 -12.48 2.12 1.93
CA ILE A 18 -13.19 1.98 0.65
C ILE A 18 -12.29 2.42 -0.50
N PHE A 19 -11.69 3.60 -0.39
CA PHE A 19 -10.81 4.13 -1.43
C PHE A 19 -9.60 3.22 -1.63
N SER A 20 -8.95 2.81 -0.55
CA SER A 20 -7.80 1.90 -0.58
C SER A 20 -8.14 0.54 -1.23
N GLY A 21 -9.20 -0.13 -0.78
CA GLY A 21 -9.61 -1.42 -1.32
C GLY A 21 -10.12 -1.32 -2.76
N PHE A 22 -10.80 -0.24 -3.12
CA PHE A 22 -11.28 -0.01 -4.49
C PHE A 22 -10.12 0.15 -5.47
N VAL A 23 -9.11 0.97 -5.16
CA VAL A 23 -7.96 1.15 -6.05
C VAL A 23 -7.20 -0.18 -6.23
N LYS A 24 -7.04 -0.96 -5.15
CA LYS A 24 -6.43 -2.30 -5.24
C LYS A 24 -7.27 -3.27 -6.08
N ALA A 25 -8.59 -3.16 -6.02
CA ALA A 25 -9.51 -3.98 -6.81
C ALA A 25 -9.53 -3.61 -8.30
N VAL A 26 -9.29 -2.33 -8.64
CA VAL A 26 -9.18 -1.85 -10.02
C VAL A 26 -7.83 -2.22 -10.64
N ASP A 27 -6.76 -2.31 -9.84
CA ASP A 27 -5.47 -2.83 -10.28
C ASP A 27 -4.92 -3.94 -9.36
N PRO A 28 -5.46 -5.17 -9.48
CA PRO A 28 -5.00 -6.30 -8.69
C PRO A 28 -3.56 -6.72 -9.05
N THR A 29 -3.14 -6.48 -10.29
CA THR A 29 -1.79 -6.83 -10.75
C THR A 29 -0.73 -5.92 -10.14
N GLY A 30 -0.98 -4.60 -10.09
CA GLY A 30 -0.14 -3.66 -9.36
C GLY A 30 -0.04 -4.00 -7.87
N SER A 31 -1.16 -4.36 -7.25
CA SER A 31 -1.19 -4.80 -5.85
C SER A 31 -0.39 -6.08 -5.61
N ALA A 32 -0.50 -7.05 -6.53
CA ALA A 32 0.29 -8.28 -6.51
C ALA A 32 1.79 -7.99 -6.61
N ILE A 33 2.24 -7.12 -7.52
CA ILE A 33 3.66 -6.75 -7.65
C ILE A 33 4.19 -6.20 -6.32
N LYS A 34 3.46 -5.28 -5.66
CA LYS A 34 3.86 -4.73 -4.36
C LYS A 34 3.96 -5.79 -3.26
N PHE A 35 3.03 -6.74 -3.23
CA PHE A 35 3.09 -7.85 -2.29
C PHE A 35 4.29 -8.77 -2.57
N GLY A 36 4.63 -9.00 -3.84
CA GLY A 36 5.85 -9.68 -4.24
C GLY A 36 7.11 -8.97 -3.75
N ASP A 37 7.19 -7.65 -3.95
CA ASP A 37 8.31 -6.83 -3.47
C ASP A 37 8.48 -6.95 -1.94
N TYR A 38 7.38 -7.01 -1.18
CA TYR A 38 7.43 -7.27 0.26
C TYR A 38 7.99 -8.64 0.57
N LEU A 39 7.49 -9.69 -0.08
CA LEU A 39 7.97 -11.05 0.17
C LEU A 39 9.47 -11.19 -0.14
N SER A 40 9.95 -10.59 -1.24
CA SER A 40 11.39 -10.57 -1.55
C SER A 40 12.19 -9.76 -0.52
N ALA A 41 11.68 -8.60 -0.07
CA ALA A 41 12.33 -7.81 0.98
C ALA A 41 12.39 -8.55 2.34
N PHE A 42 11.43 -9.42 2.64
CA PHE A 42 11.41 -10.26 3.85
C PHE A 42 12.07 -11.63 3.67
N GLY A 43 12.55 -11.97 2.47
CA GLY A 43 13.17 -13.26 2.16
C GLY A 43 12.20 -14.45 2.15
N THR A 44 10.91 -14.20 1.98
CA THR A 44 9.83 -15.21 2.00
C THR A 44 9.29 -15.51 0.59
N GLU A 45 10.17 -15.74 -0.36
CA GLU A 45 9.83 -15.95 -1.78
C GLU A 45 9.06 -17.25 -2.04
N SER A 46 9.09 -18.21 -1.13
CA SER A 46 8.30 -19.45 -1.22
C SER A 46 6.79 -19.20 -1.29
N LEU A 47 6.32 -18.02 -0.86
CA LEU A 47 4.92 -17.62 -0.88
C LEU A 47 4.53 -16.83 -2.15
N MET A 48 5.42 -16.68 -3.13
CA MET A 48 5.17 -15.86 -4.33
C MET A 48 3.92 -16.31 -5.10
N GLY A 49 3.60 -17.61 -5.11
CA GLY A 49 2.39 -18.14 -5.74
C GLY A 49 1.08 -17.68 -5.09
N LEU A 50 1.11 -17.21 -3.84
CA LEU A 50 -0.07 -16.73 -3.11
C LEU A 50 -0.33 -15.22 -3.28
N VAL A 51 0.59 -14.51 -3.92
CA VAL A 51 0.55 -13.05 -4.05
C VAL A 51 -0.70 -12.56 -4.79
N MET A 52 -1.07 -13.21 -5.88
CA MET A 52 -2.25 -12.83 -6.66
C MET A 52 -3.57 -13.13 -5.90
N PRO A 53 -3.78 -14.34 -5.34
CA PRO A 53 -4.91 -14.58 -4.44
C PRO A 53 -4.97 -13.60 -3.26
N ALA A 54 -3.82 -13.27 -2.67
CA ALA A 54 -3.75 -12.31 -1.57
C ALA A 54 -4.17 -10.89 -2.01
N ALA A 55 -3.74 -10.43 -3.19
CA ALA A 55 -4.17 -9.15 -3.75
C ALA A 55 -5.69 -9.04 -3.85
N PHE A 56 -6.34 -10.09 -4.35
CA PHE A 56 -7.80 -10.18 -4.44
C PHE A 56 -8.49 -10.12 -3.08
N VAL A 57 -8.05 -11.00 -2.16
CA VAL A 57 -8.67 -11.14 -0.85
C VAL A 57 -8.48 -9.87 -0.03
N VAL A 58 -7.28 -9.29 -0.02
CA VAL A 58 -6.99 -8.05 0.70
C VAL A 58 -7.81 -6.88 0.14
N ALA A 59 -7.87 -6.71 -1.18
CA ALA A 59 -8.66 -5.64 -1.80
C ALA A 59 -10.15 -5.74 -1.43
N ALA A 60 -10.73 -6.95 -1.53
CA ALA A 60 -12.13 -7.18 -1.18
C ALA A 60 -12.39 -6.96 0.32
N LEU A 61 -11.54 -7.49 1.20
CA LEU A 61 -11.69 -7.34 2.65
C LEU A 61 -11.53 -5.89 3.10
N GLU A 62 -10.57 -5.13 2.57
CA GLU A 62 -10.41 -3.71 2.86
C GLU A 62 -11.64 -2.91 2.43
N PHE A 63 -12.09 -3.11 1.19
CA PHE A 63 -13.26 -2.41 0.63
C PHE A 63 -14.52 -2.70 1.45
N LEU A 64 -14.80 -3.98 1.73
CA LEU A 64 -15.97 -4.39 2.50
C LEU A 64 -15.90 -3.88 3.95
N THR A 65 -14.72 -3.90 4.56
CA THR A 65 -14.51 -3.33 5.90
C THR A 65 -14.86 -1.85 5.93
N GLY A 66 -14.34 -1.10 4.95
CA GLY A 66 -14.61 0.33 4.84
C GLY A 66 -16.10 0.61 4.61
N LEU A 67 -16.73 -0.15 3.71
CA LEU A 67 -18.16 -0.05 3.40
C LEU A 67 -19.03 -0.32 4.63
N HIS A 68 -18.73 -1.37 5.38
CA HIS A 68 -19.47 -1.71 6.60
C HIS A 68 -19.32 -0.64 7.69
N LEU A 69 -18.11 -0.10 7.86
CA LEU A 69 -17.86 1.02 8.78
C LEU A 69 -18.59 2.30 8.35
N LEU A 70 -18.61 2.60 7.05
CA LEU A 70 -19.32 3.76 6.51
C LEU A 70 -20.83 3.63 6.73
N LEU A 71 -21.43 2.52 6.29
CA LEU A 71 -22.88 2.28 6.36
C LEU A 71 -23.38 1.95 7.76
N GLY A 72 -22.51 1.53 8.68
CA GLY A 72 -22.91 1.18 10.04
C GLY A 72 -23.49 -0.20 10.21
N ILE A 73 -23.13 -1.12 9.31
CA ILE A 73 -23.55 -2.51 9.36
C ILE A 73 -22.39 -3.37 9.87
N ARG A 74 -22.69 -4.42 10.65
CA ARG A 74 -21.68 -5.35 11.18
C ARG A 74 -20.47 -4.67 11.86
N ILE A 75 -20.71 -3.57 12.57
CA ILE A 75 -19.65 -2.73 13.16
C ILE A 75 -18.68 -3.53 14.03
N LYS A 76 -19.18 -4.53 14.77
CA LYS A 76 -18.33 -5.37 15.61
C LYS A 76 -17.25 -6.10 14.80
N THR A 77 -17.61 -6.74 13.69
CA THR A 77 -16.66 -7.48 12.85
C THR A 77 -15.75 -6.55 12.07
N SER A 78 -16.31 -5.49 11.48
CA SER A 78 -15.53 -4.57 10.64
C SER A 78 -14.55 -3.73 11.46
N SER A 79 -14.86 -3.41 12.73
CA SER A 79 -13.91 -2.75 13.62
C SER A 79 -12.73 -3.65 14.00
N ILE A 80 -12.98 -4.95 14.18
CA ILE A 80 -11.91 -5.94 14.45
C ILE A 80 -11.02 -6.04 13.20
N LEU A 81 -11.63 -6.22 12.03
CA LEU A 81 -10.90 -6.38 10.78
C LEU A 81 -10.10 -5.11 10.42
N ALA A 82 -10.68 -3.92 10.58
CA ALA A 82 -9.94 -2.66 10.41
C ALA A 82 -8.75 -2.56 11.36
N LEU A 83 -8.93 -2.94 12.63
CA LEU A 83 -7.82 -2.94 13.59
C LEU A 83 -6.72 -3.93 13.21
N ILE A 84 -7.08 -5.13 12.71
CA ILE A 84 -6.11 -6.12 12.21
C ILE A 84 -5.31 -5.52 11.04
N PHE A 85 -5.98 -4.93 10.04
CA PHE A 85 -5.31 -4.27 8.92
C PHE A 85 -4.36 -3.17 9.40
N MET A 86 -4.82 -2.29 10.29
CA MET A 86 -3.98 -1.21 10.82
C MET A 86 -2.80 -1.75 11.64
N THR A 87 -2.99 -2.82 12.41
CA THR A 87 -1.94 -3.43 13.24
C THR A 87 -0.90 -4.17 12.40
N ILE A 88 -1.27 -4.69 11.22
CA ILE A 88 -0.32 -5.31 10.27
C ILE A 88 0.39 -4.23 9.45
N PHE A 89 -0.36 -3.28 8.87
CA PHE A 89 0.21 -2.28 7.98
C PHE A 89 1.03 -1.20 8.70
N THR A 90 0.76 -0.87 9.95
CA THR A 90 1.52 0.16 10.67
C THR A 90 2.97 -0.25 10.94
N PRO A 91 3.25 -1.45 11.50
CA PRO A 91 4.63 -1.94 11.62
C PRO A 91 5.30 -2.19 10.27
N LEU A 92 4.56 -2.71 9.28
CA LEU A 92 5.08 -2.89 7.92
C LEU A 92 5.54 -1.56 7.31
N THR A 93 4.71 -0.51 7.41
CA THR A 93 5.06 0.84 6.91
C THR A 93 6.21 1.45 7.67
N LEU A 94 6.33 1.21 8.99
CA LEU A 94 7.49 1.65 9.76
C LEU A 94 8.78 0.98 9.27
N PHE A 95 8.73 -0.34 9.05
CA PHE A 95 9.88 -1.09 8.52
C PHE A 95 10.31 -0.55 7.15
N ILE A 96 9.34 -0.31 6.26
CA ILE A 96 9.59 0.25 4.93
C ILE A 96 10.15 1.67 5.02
N ALA A 97 9.65 2.52 5.92
CA ALA A 97 10.14 3.89 6.11
C ALA A 97 11.60 3.95 6.60
N ILE A 98 12.00 3.00 7.46
CA ILE A 98 13.37 2.94 7.99
C ILE A 98 14.33 2.32 6.97
N LYS A 99 14.01 1.14 6.45
CA LYS A 99 14.94 0.38 5.60
C LYS A 99 14.90 0.76 4.12
N ASN A 100 13.84 1.46 3.69
CA ASN A 100 13.55 1.80 2.29
C ASN A 100 13.81 0.63 1.30
N PRO A 101 13.29 -0.58 1.57
CA PRO A 101 13.47 -1.72 0.68
C PRO A 101 12.63 -1.59 -0.60
N VAL A 102 11.58 -0.77 -0.55
CA VAL A 102 10.67 -0.50 -1.66
C VAL A 102 10.47 1.01 -1.83
N THR A 103 10.09 1.42 -3.04
CA THR A 103 9.87 2.83 -3.42
C THR A 103 8.65 3.45 -2.73
N ASP A 104 7.61 2.66 -2.49
CA ASP A 104 6.33 3.09 -1.94
C ASP A 104 5.55 1.90 -1.37
N CYS A 105 4.64 2.17 -0.44
CA CYS A 105 3.87 1.13 0.26
C CYS A 105 2.64 0.61 -0.52
N GLY A 106 2.31 1.18 -1.69
CA GLY A 106 1.18 0.69 -2.51
C GLY A 106 -0.21 0.65 -1.84
N CYS A 107 -0.41 1.23 -0.64
CA CYS A 107 -1.68 1.16 0.08
C CYS A 107 -2.84 1.76 -0.73
N PHE A 108 -2.58 2.75 -1.58
CA PHE A 108 -3.56 3.37 -2.48
C PHE A 108 -3.24 3.09 -3.95
N GLY A 109 -2.50 2.00 -4.23
CA GLY A 109 -2.01 1.67 -5.57
C GLY A 109 -1.30 2.84 -6.24
N ASP A 110 -1.41 2.92 -7.56
CA ASP A 110 -0.84 4.02 -8.35
C ASP A 110 -1.66 5.32 -8.27
N ALA A 111 -2.85 5.31 -7.66
CA ALA A 111 -3.71 6.50 -7.57
C ALA A 111 -3.12 7.59 -6.67
N LEU A 112 -2.39 7.21 -5.62
CA LEU A 112 -1.75 8.15 -4.71
C LEU A 112 -0.40 7.61 -4.21
N LYS A 113 0.69 8.13 -4.78
CA LYS A 113 2.06 7.82 -4.35
C LYS A 113 2.47 8.74 -3.21
N LEU A 114 2.54 8.17 -2.01
CA LEU A 114 3.04 8.84 -0.81
C LEU A 114 4.44 8.33 -0.50
N SER A 115 5.29 9.18 0.08
CA SER A 115 6.56 8.71 0.63
C SER A 115 6.34 7.69 1.74
N ASN A 116 7.36 6.90 2.03
CA ASN A 116 7.29 5.86 3.06
C ASN A 116 6.97 6.46 4.45
N TRP A 117 7.57 7.62 4.77
CA TRP A 117 7.30 8.33 6.02
C TRP A 117 5.88 8.92 6.08
N GLU A 118 5.40 9.55 5.00
CA GLU A 118 4.02 10.06 4.95
C GLU A 118 3.00 8.94 5.10
N THR A 119 3.25 7.78 4.49
CA THR A 119 2.37 6.61 4.62
C THR A 119 2.32 6.12 6.06
N PHE A 120 3.48 6.03 6.72
CA PHE A 120 3.54 5.64 8.13
C PHE A 120 2.76 6.61 9.03
N PHE A 121 2.98 7.93 8.90
CA PHE A 121 2.27 8.93 9.69
C PHE A 121 0.75 8.91 9.43
N LYS A 122 0.33 8.78 8.17
CA LYS A 122 -1.08 8.60 7.82
C LYS A 122 -1.67 7.38 8.52
N ASN A 123 -0.95 6.25 8.57
CA ASN A 123 -1.42 5.06 9.26
C ASN A 123 -1.53 5.27 10.77
N ILE A 124 -0.60 5.99 11.41
CA ILE A 124 -0.70 6.36 12.83
C ILE A 124 -1.94 7.23 13.09
N ILE A 125 -2.19 8.24 12.24
CA ILE A 125 -3.36 9.12 12.34
C ILE A 125 -4.66 8.32 12.17
N LEU A 126 -4.69 7.31 11.29
CA LEU A 126 -5.85 6.42 11.08
C LEU A 126 -6.01 5.37 12.18
N LEU A 127 -4.93 4.99 12.86
CA LEU A 127 -4.97 3.99 13.92
C LEU A 127 -5.75 4.51 15.14
N LEU A 128 -5.61 5.81 15.48
CA LEU A 128 -6.33 6.45 16.58
C LEU A 128 -7.86 6.36 16.47
N PRO A 129 -8.52 6.82 15.37
CA PRO A 129 -9.95 6.66 15.20
C PRO A 129 -10.35 5.18 15.07
N THR A 130 -9.50 4.33 14.50
CA THR A 130 -9.77 2.88 14.42
C THR A 130 -9.85 2.24 15.81
N LEU A 131 -8.91 2.56 16.71
CA LEU A 131 -8.93 2.13 18.11
C LEU A 131 -10.18 2.66 18.85
N PHE A 132 -10.53 3.94 18.62
CA PHE A 132 -11.72 4.52 19.22
C PHE A 132 -13.00 3.79 18.79
N ILE A 133 -13.15 3.51 17.49
CA ILE A 133 -14.27 2.72 16.96
C ILE A 133 -14.28 1.33 17.60
N PHE A 134 -13.12 0.66 17.66
CA PHE A 134 -13.01 -0.66 18.25
C PHE A 134 -13.47 -0.67 19.71
N VAL A 135 -13.00 0.24 20.56
CA VAL A 135 -13.43 0.30 21.98
C VAL A 135 -14.93 0.55 22.10
N LYS A 136 -15.48 1.44 21.26
CA LYS A 136 -16.90 1.85 21.32
C LYS A 136 -17.85 0.95 20.51
N ARG A 137 -17.34 -0.08 19.82
CA ARG A 137 -18.10 -0.97 18.93
C ARG A 137 -19.34 -1.64 19.54
N LYS A 138 -19.34 -1.85 20.87
CA LYS A 138 -20.46 -2.49 21.59
C LYS A 138 -21.57 -1.53 21.99
N GLN A 139 -21.33 -0.21 21.94
CA GLN A 139 -22.27 0.80 22.43
C GLN A 139 -23.31 1.23 21.39
N PHE A 140 -23.15 0.80 20.13
CA PHE A 140 -24.02 1.20 19.03
C PHE A 140 -24.78 0.00 18.46
N ASN A 141 -26.10 0.14 18.44
CA ASN A 141 -26.98 -0.82 17.79
C ASN A 141 -27.02 -0.56 16.29
N GLU A 142 -27.07 -1.64 15.52
CA GLU A 142 -27.17 -1.59 14.07
C GLU A 142 -28.61 -1.25 13.68
N ALA A 143 -28.80 -0.20 12.87
CA ALA A 143 -30.14 0.24 12.44
C ALA A 143 -30.76 -0.66 11.36
N ILE A 144 -29.92 -1.42 10.64
CA ILE A 144 -30.33 -2.20 9.46
C ILE A 144 -30.60 -3.67 9.83
N LYS A 145 -31.74 -4.20 9.34
CA LYS A 145 -32.16 -5.59 9.52
C LYS A 145 -31.15 -6.60 8.95
N ASN A 146 -31.06 -7.80 9.54
CA ASN A 146 -30.09 -8.84 9.16
C ASN A 146 -30.13 -9.22 7.68
N LEU A 147 -31.33 -9.37 7.09
CA LEU A 147 -31.47 -9.70 5.67
C LEU A 147 -30.89 -8.61 4.76
N ASN A 148 -31.23 -7.34 5.02
CA ASN A 148 -30.72 -6.21 4.23
C ASN A 148 -29.19 -6.10 4.34
N LYS A 149 -28.61 -6.33 5.53
CA LYS A 149 -27.14 -6.38 5.71
C LYS A 149 -26.50 -7.47 4.87
N LEU A 150 -27.13 -8.63 4.75
CA LEU A 150 -26.65 -9.73 3.91
C LEU A 150 -26.72 -9.34 2.43
N ILE A 151 -27.87 -8.87 1.95
CA ILE A 151 -28.07 -8.45 0.55
C ILE A 151 -27.06 -7.38 0.15
N ILE A 152 -26.91 -6.31 0.95
CA ILE A 152 -25.95 -5.24 0.69
C ILE A 152 -24.53 -5.80 0.61
N THR A 153 -24.15 -6.68 1.55
CA THR A 153 -22.80 -7.25 1.55
C THR A 153 -22.56 -8.13 0.33
N LEU A 154 -23.50 -9.04 -0.01
CA LEU A 154 -23.36 -9.91 -1.17
C LEU A 154 -23.30 -9.12 -2.48
N PHE A 155 -24.13 -8.09 -2.62
CA PHE A 155 -24.12 -7.21 -3.78
C PHE A 155 -22.75 -6.53 -3.95
N PHE A 156 -22.24 -5.87 -2.91
CA PHE A 156 -20.95 -5.17 -2.99
C PHE A 156 -19.75 -6.13 -3.08
N THR A 157 -19.83 -7.32 -2.48
CA THR A 157 -18.82 -8.38 -2.69
C THR A 157 -18.80 -8.84 -4.15
N GLY A 158 -19.97 -9.10 -4.74
CA GLY A 158 -20.07 -9.48 -6.15
C GLY A 158 -19.56 -8.37 -7.07
N ALA A 159 -19.90 -7.11 -6.78
CA ALA A 159 -19.44 -5.96 -7.54
C ALA A 159 -17.92 -5.79 -7.48
N ILE A 160 -17.31 -5.82 -6.29
CA ILE A 160 -15.86 -5.62 -6.15
C ILE A 160 -15.08 -6.76 -6.81
N LEU A 161 -15.51 -8.02 -6.61
CA LEU A 161 -14.89 -9.18 -7.25
C LEU A 161 -15.08 -9.15 -8.78
N GLY A 162 -16.24 -8.71 -9.25
CA GLY A 162 -16.51 -8.52 -10.68
C GLY A 162 -15.58 -7.48 -11.31
N ILE A 163 -15.36 -6.34 -10.64
CA ILE A 163 -14.40 -5.30 -11.08
C ILE A 163 -12.98 -5.87 -11.11
N THR A 164 -12.57 -6.60 -10.08
CA THR A 164 -11.23 -7.18 -10.01
C THR A 164 -11.01 -8.25 -11.07
N TYR A 165 -12.01 -9.11 -11.31
CA TYR A 165 -11.96 -10.10 -12.38
C TYR A 165 -11.92 -9.45 -13.76
N TYR A 166 -12.75 -8.43 -13.99
CA TYR A 166 -12.74 -7.66 -15.23
C TYR A 166 -11.35 -7.05 -15.49
N SER A 167 -10.75 -6.44 -14.46
CA SER A 167 -9.44 -5.78 -14.54
C SER A 167 -8.25 -6.76 -14.69
N LEU A 168 -8.46 -8.07 -14.52
CA LEU A 168 -7.47 -9.08 -14.91
C LEU A 168 -7.51 -9.41 -16.40
N GLN A 169 -8.71 -9.38 -17.00
CA GLN A 169 -8.92 -9.79 -18.39
C GLN A 169 -8.83 -8.59 -19.35
N HIS A 170 -9.11 -7.40 -18.84
CA HIS A 170 -9.13 -6.15 -19.57
C HIS A 170 -8.30 -5.10 -18.84
N LEU A 171 -8.04 -3.99 -19.52
CA LEU A 171 -7.41 -2.85 -18.87
C LEU A 171 -8.29 -2.33 -17.72
N PRO A 172 -7.67 -1.81 -16.64
CA PRO A 172 -8.40 -1.22 -15.52
C PRO A 172 -9.42 -0.20 -16.02
N ILE A 173 -10.63 -0.22 -15.45
CA ILE A 173 -11.71 0.74 -15.79
C ILE A 173 -11.22 2.18 -15.54
N ILE A 174 -10.42 2.37 -14.49
CA ILE A 174 -9.74 3.62 -14.21
C ILE A 174 -8.24 3.32 -14.16
N ASP A 175 -7.51 3.80 -15.16
CA ASP A 175 -6.07 3.59 -15.26
C ASP A 175 -5.31 4.71 -14.53
N PHE A 176 -4.75 4.36 -13.37
CA PHE A 176 -3.91 5.25 -12.56
C PHE A 176 -2.43 5.15 -12.92
N ARG A 177 -2.05 4.28 -13.86
CA ARG A 177 -0.64 4.04 -14.18
C ARG A 177 -0.01 5.24 -14.90
N PRO A 178 1.31 5.43 -14.76
CA PRO A 178 2.04 6.50 -15.47
C PRO A 178 1.96 6.37 -17.00
N TYR A 179 1.90 5.14 -17.52
CA TYR A 179 1.88 4.81 -18.95
C TYR A 179 0.48 4.36 -19.42
N LYS A 180 -0.57 5.09 -19.02
CA LYS A 180 -1.94 4.84 -19.47
C LYS A 180 -2.16 5.26 -20.92
N ILE A 181 -3.20 4.71 -21.54
CA ILE A 181 -3.60 5.06 -22.91
C ILE A 181 -3.84 6.58 -23.00
N GLY A 182 -3.20 7.21 -24.00
CA GLY A 182 -3.26 8.66 -24.22
C GLY A 182 -2.06 9.44 -23.67
N ASN A 183 -1.20 8.83 -22.84
CA ASN A 183 0.05 9.47 -22.41
C ASN A 183 1.17 9.29 -23.45
N ASN A 184 2.01 10.32 -23.61
CA ASN A 184 3.22 10.25 -24.43
C ASN A 184 4.33 9.51 -23.66
N ILE A 185 4.75 8.36 -24.18
CA ILE A 185 5.77 7.51 -23.55
C ILE A 185 7.12 8.26 -23.48
N ASN A 186 7.47 9.04 -24.50
CA ASN A 186 8.73 9.78 -24.52
C ASN A 186 8.80 10.84 -23.40
N GLU A 187 7.67 11.46 -23.06
CA GLU A 187 7.59 12.40 -21.94
C GLU A 187 7.65 11.65 -20.60
N GLY A 188 6.98 10.50 -20.48
CA GLY A 188 7.01 9.66 -19.28
C GLY A 188 8.37 9.02 -18.98
N MET A 189 9.25 8.87 -19.98
CA MET A 189 10.61 8.35 -19.83
C MET A 189 11.65 9.44 -19.54
N GLN A 190 11.28 10.73 -19.52
CA GLN A 190 12.24 11.79 -19.21
C GLN A 190 12.71 11.67 -17.77
N ILE A 191 14.02 11.51 -17.58
CA ILE A 191 14.64 11.51 -16.26
C ILE A 191 14.45 12.91 -15.67
N PRO A 192 13.87 13.06 -14.47
CA PRO A 192 13.66 14.37 -13.86
C PRO A 192 14.98 15.13 -13.76
N LYS A 193 14.98 16.42 -14.11
CA LYS A 193 16.14 17.30 -13.99
C LYS A 193 16.54 17.43 -12.52
N VAL A 194 17.44 16.58 -12.08
CA VAL A 194 18.08 16.67 -10.77
C VAL A 194 18.87 17.99 -10.71
N PRO A 195 18.80 18.78 -9.63
CA PRO A 195 19.65 19.96 -9.47
C PRO A 195 21.13 19.60 -9.68
N SER A 196 21.89 20.49 -10.33
CA SER A 196 23.27 20.29 -10.79
C SER A 196 24.26 19.79 -9.72
N SER A 197 23.95 19.99 -8.44
CA SER A 197 24.74 19.49 -7.30
C SER A 197 24.60 17.99 -7.06
N GLN A 198 23.47 17.37 -7.43
CA GLN A 198 23.21 15.93 -7.26
C GLN A 198 23.59 15.12 -8.50
N SER A 199 23.39 15.67 -9.71
CA SER A 199 23.81 15.04 -10.97
C SER A 199 25.32 14.78 -11.01
N THR A 200 26.12 15.69 -10.44
CA THR A 200 27.57 15.55 -10.35
C THR A 200 27.98 14.35 -9.48
N LYS A 201 27.29 14.10 -8.36
CA LYS A 201 27.56 12.94 -7.51
C LYS A 201 27.17 11.62 -8.18
N LEU A 202 26.04 11.58 -8.87
CA LEU A 202 25.59 10.37 -9.57
C LEU A 202 26.48 10.05 -10.78
N HIS A 203 26.90 11.07 -11.54
CA HIS A 203 27.81 10.90 -12.67
C HIS A 203 29.24 10.51 -12.23
N LEU A 204 29.74 11.10 -11.12
CA LEU A 204 31.00 10.67 -10.51
C LEU A 204 30.93 9.23 -9.98
N PHE A 205 29.78 8.81 -9.44
CA PHE A 205 29.57 7.44 -8.99
C PHE A 205 29.64 6.44 -10.16
N TRP A 206 28.93 6.72 -11.26
CA TRP A 206 28.96 5.89 -12.47
C TRP A 206 30.34 5.83 -13.12
N LYS A 207 31.01 6.98 -13.29
CA LYS A 207 32.37 7.07 -13.82
C LYS A 207 33.41 6.35 -12.95
N LYS A 208 33.19 6.32 -11.62
CA LYS A 208 34.04 5.59 -10.66
C LYS A 208 33.78 4.08 -10.67
N MET A 209 32.58 3.64 -11.04
CA MET A 209 32.23 2.22 -11.22
C MET A 209 32.78 1.65 -12.53
N GLU A 210 32.75 2.44 -13.60
CA GLU A 210 33.22 2.03 -14.94
C GLU A 210 34.74 1.78 -15.00
N ASN A 211 35.51 2.46 -14.13
CA ASN A 211 36.97 2.42 -14.13
C ASN A 211 37.57 1.42 -13.12
N LYS A 212 36.78 0.49 -12.57
CA LYS A 212 37.23 -0.49 -11.57
C LYS A 212 37.13 -1.92 -12.10
N ASN A 213 38.25 -2.67 -12.00
CA ASN A 213 38.29 -4.09 -12.35
C ASN A 213 37.32 -4.94 -11.51
N LEU A 214 36.84 -6.04 -12.09
CA LEU A 214 35.88 -7.00 -11.51
C LEU A 214 36.19 -7.47 -10.07
N LEU A 215 37.47 -7.54 -9.69
CA LEU A 215 37.89 -7.92 -8.34
C LEU A 215 37.53 -6.83 -7.29
N GLN A 216 37.67 -5.56 -7.67
CA GLN A 216 37.29 -4.41 -6.83
C GLN A 216 35.78 -4.29 -6.70
N LEU A 217 35.02 -4.60 -7.77
CA LEU A 217 33.56 -4.67 -7.69
C LEU A 217 33.09 -5.75 -6.70
N LYS A 218 33.71 -6.94 -6.71
CA LYS A 218 33.37 -8.02 -5.77
C LYS A 218 33.64 -7.64 -4.32
N ILE A 219 34.75 -6.96 -4.03
CA ILE A 219 35.10 -6.52 -2.67
C ILE A 219 34.11 -5.45 -2.18
N ILE A 220 33.73 -4.49 -3.02
CA ILE A 220 32.75 -3.44 -2.68
C ILE A 220 31.37 -4.06 -2.48
N LEU A 221 30.96 -5.02 -3.31
CA LEU A 221 29.70 -5.74 -3.15
C LEU A 221 29.67 -6.52 -1.82
N ILE A 222 30.78 -7.17 -1.45
CA ILE A 222 30.94 -7.88 -0.17
C ILE A 222 30.92 -6.90 1.02
N GLN A 223 31.55 -5.73 0.91
CA GLN A 223 31.53 -4.70 1.95
C GLN A 223 30.14 -4.07 2.16
N ILE A 224 29.38 -3.89 1.08
CA ILE A 224 27.99 -3.42 1.13
C ILE A 224 27.07 -4.51 1.70
N LEU A 225 27.26 -5.78 1.32
CA LEU A 225 26.50 -6.91 1.86
C LEU A 225 26.79 -7.18 3.34
N LEU A 226 28.01 -6.87 3.82
CA LEU A 226 28.41 -6.99 5.23
C LEU A 226 28.15 -5.72 6.07
N GLY A 227 27.54 -4.67 5.50
CA GLY A 227 27.10 -3.49 6.24
C GLY A 227 28.20 -2.58 6.80
N TYR A 228 29.43 -2.65 6.28
CA TYR A 228 30.51 -1.76 6.73
C TYR A 228 30.42 -0.39 6.05
N SER A 229 30.24 0.66 6.85
CA SER A 229 30.24 2.06 6.41
C SER A 229 31.66 2.50 5.99
N LEU A 230 31.78 3.02 4.77
CA LEU A 230 33.03 3.55 4.19
C LEU A 230 33.48 4.83 4.92
N ALA A 231 34.27 4.68 5.98
CA ALA A 231 35.18 5.73 6.44
C ALA A 231 36.42 5.73 5.53
N MET A 232 36.33 6.36 4.36
CA MET A 232 37.51 6.70 3.55
C MET A 232 38.11 7.99 4.12
N THR A 233 39.15 7.82 4.90
CA THR A 233 40.13 8.85 5.28
C THR A 233 40.65 9.57 4.03
N GLN A 234 40.61 10.89 4.05
CA GLN A 234 41.34 11.71 3.11
C GLN A 234 42.85 11.57 3.37
N LYS A 235 43.57 11.11 2.36
CA LYS A 235 44.90 11.61 2.01
C LYS A 235 45.17 11.34 0.53
#